data_AF-A0A933J291-F1
#
_entry.id   AF-A0A933J291-F1
#
_cell.length_a   1.000
_cell.length_b   1.000
_cell.length_c   1.000
_cell.angle_alpha   90.00
_cell.angle_beta   90.00
_cell.angle_gamma   90.00
#
_symmetry.space_group_name_H-M   'P 1'
#
loop_
_entity.id
_entity.type
_entity.pdbx_description
1 polymer ?
#
loop_
_entity_poly.entity_id
_entity_poly.type
_entity_poly.pdbx_seq_one_letter_code
_entity_poly.pdbx_strand_id
1 'polypeptide(L)'
;MPKSKPSARAIKKTKSQPPRKAVSKKKVGAPVPKKPSKQNYTEEYADYLERYELYGEGRPRLSPAEFDRLDEEILDLLALETEQGVLSDDQIVRLQELEFLLLDSE
;
A
#
# COMPACT_ATOMS: atom_id res chain seq x y z
N MET A 1 -2.87 65.54 -20.09
CA MET A 1 -4.03 65.40 -20.99
C MET A 1 -4.53 63.96 -20.94
N PRO A 2 -5.84 63.72 -20.67
CA PRO A 2 -6.48 62.41 -20.74
C PRO A 2 -7.03 62.13 -22.15
N LYS A 3 -7.22 60.83 -22.49
CA LYS A 3 -8.26 60.22 -23.36
C LYS A 3 -7.77 58.84 -23.84
N SER A 4 -8.20 57.73 -23.25
CA SER A 4 -9.43 56.96 -23.53
C SER A 4 -9.24 55.83 -24.57
N LYS A 5 -9.49 54.59 -24.12
CA LYS A 5 -9.66 53.35 -24.92
C LYS A 5 -10.89 53.43 -25.85
N PRO A 6 -10.99 52.53 -26.84
CA PRO A 6 -11.97 51.42 -26.71
C PRO A 6 -11.36 50.06 -27.15
N SER A 7 -11.55 48.95 -26.44
CA SER A 7 -12.74 48.07 -26.44
C SER A 7 -13.12 47.52 -27.81
N ALA A 8 -12.72 46.28 -28.08
CA ALA A 8 -13.45 45.37 -28.95
C ALA A 8 -13.41 43.95 -28.35
N ARG A 9 -14.60 43.53 -27.91
CA ARG A 9 -14.96 42.27 -27.29
C ARG A 9 -15.39 41.32 -28.40
N ALA A 10 -14.74 40.16 -28.54
CA ALA A 10 -15.24 39.08 -29.39
C ALA A 10 -15.41 37.81 -28.55
N ILE A 11 -16.67 37.51 -28.23
CA ILE A 11 -17.14 36.27 -27.63
C ILE A 11 -17.62 35.40 -28.78
N LYS A 12 -17.06 34.20 -28.98
CA LYS A 12 -17.82 33.02 -29.43
C LYS A 12 -17.26 31.74 -28.81
N LYS A 13 -18.10 31.16 -27.94
CA LYS A 13 -18.06 29.77 -27.50
C LYS A 13 -18.36 28.86 -28.70
N THR A 14 -17.70 27.71 -28.81
CA THR A 14 -18.33 26.38 -28.97
C THR A 14 -17.28 25.27 -29.02
N LYS A 15 -17.15 24.55 -27.90
CA LYS A 15 -17.37 23.10 -27.80
C LYS A 15 -16.72 22.22 -28.90
N SER A 16 -15.53 21.71 -28.63
CA SER A 16 -15.13 20.35 -29.09
C SER A 16 -14.10 19.78 -28.13
N GLN A 17 -14.59 19.18 -27.04
CA GLN A 17 -13.78 18.25 -26.25
C GLN A 17 -13.33 17.11 -27.18
N PRO A 18 -12.04 16.75 -27.22
CA PRO A 18 -11.66 15.45 -27.72
C PRO A 18 -12.28 14.38 -26.79
N PRO A 19 -12.85 13.29 -27.34
CA PRO A 19 -13.50 12.27 -26.54
C PRO A 19 -12.47 11.69 -25.57
N ARG A 20 -12.81 11.75 -24.29
CA ARG A 20 -12.17 10.98 -23.22
C ARG A 20 -12.19 9.51 -23.67
N LYS A 21 -11.05 9.01 -24.15
CA LYS A 21 -10.86 7.58 -24.33
C LYS A 21 -11.17 6.93 -22.98
N ALA A 22 -12.01 5.92 -23.10
CA ALA A 22 -12.66 5.23 -22.03
C ALA A 22 -11.67 4.88 -20.92
N VAL A 23 -12.19 4.99 -19.71
CA VAL A 23 -11.76 4.27 -18.52
C VAL A 23 -11.52 2.81 -18.91
N SER A 24 -10.27 2.48 -19.25
CA SER A 24 -9.75 1.18 -18.91
C SER A 24 -9.46 1.26 -17.43
N LYS A 25 -10.46 0.85 -16.64
CA LYS A 25 -10.23 0.10 -15.41
C LYS A 25 -9.29 -1.03 -15.82
N LYS A 26 -7.99 -0.77 -15.83
CA LYS A 26 -7.00 -1.82 -15.65
C LYS A 26 -7.31 -2.25 -14.23
N LYS A 27 -8.11 -3.32 -14.12
CA LYS A 27 -8.19 -4.12 -12.91
C LYS A 27 -6.78 -4.09 -12.35
N VAL A 28 -6.63 -3.58 -11.14
CA VAL A 28 -5.55 -3.98 -10.26
C VAL A 28 -5.86 -5.45 -9.96
N GLY A 29 -5.73 -6.29 -10.99
CA GLY A 29 -5.40 -7.68 -10.77
C GLY A 29 -4.01 -7.54 -10.22
N ALA A 30 -3.92 -7.67 -8.89
CA ALA A 30 -2.67 -7.96 -8.24
C ALA A 30 -1.94 -8.95 -9.17
N PRO A 31 -0.66 -8.69 -9.54
CA PRO A 31 0.11 -9.74 -10.17
C PRO A 31 0.05 -10.92 -9.19
N VAL A 32 -0.77 -11.92 -9.50
CA VAL A 32 -0.76 -13.20 -8.80
C VAL A 32 0.70 -13.63 -8.93
N PRO A 33 1.49 -13.68 -7.84
CA PRO A 33 2.86 -14.10 -7.96
C PRO A 33 2.78 -15.51 -8.50
N LYS A 34 3.44 -15.71 -9.65
CA LYS A 34 3.70 -17.03 -10.20
C LYS A 34 4.13 -17.91 -9.03
N LYS A 35 3.42 -19.03 -8.82
CA LYS A 35 3.78 -20.04 -7.81
C LYS A 35 5.30 -20.18 -7.78
N PRO A 36 5.95 -19.88 -6.65
CA PRO A 36 7.39 -19.90 -6.63
C PRO A 36 7.85 -21.33 -6.88
N SER A 37 8.66 -21.47 -7.92
CA SER A 37 9.42 -22.66 -8.23
C SER A 37 10.30 -22.99 -7.04
N LYS A 38 9.85 -23.88 -6.14
CA LYS A 38 10.62 -24.47 -5.02
C LYS A 38 11.78 -23.58 -4.55
N GLN A 39 11.45 -22.37 -4.13
CA GLN A 39 12.43 -21.53 -3.45
C GLN A 39 12.43 -22.06 -2.02
N ASN A 40 13.61 -22.41 -1.51
CA ASN A 40 13.78 -22.78 -0.11
C ASN A 40 13.52 -21.52 0.70
N TYR A 41 12.26 -21.27 1.01
CA TYR A 41 11.88 -20.23 1.96
C TYR A 41 12.22 -20.68 3.37
N THR A 42 12.36 -19.70 4.25
CA THR A 42 12.34 -19.93 5.69
C THR A 42 11.01 -20.58 6.08
N GLU A 43 11.00 -21.37 7.15
CA GLU A 43 9.81 -22.08 7.62
C GLU A 43 8.70 -21.08 7.98
N GLU A 44 9.11 -19.95 8.57
CA GLU A 44 8.25 -18.84 8.97
C GLU A 44 7.55 -18.18 7.77
N TYR A 45 8.27 -17.95 6.67
CA TYR A 45 7.65 -17.38 5.45
C TYR A 45 6.74 -18.39 4.74
N ALA A 46 7.05 -19.69 4.81
CA ALA A 46 6.15 -20.73 4.30
C ALA A 46 4.83 -20.74 5.08
N ASP A 47 4.89 -20.70 6.42
CA ASP A 47 3.73 -20.62 7.29
C ASP A 47 2.91 -19.34 7.06
N TYR A 48 3.58 -18.21 6.85
CA TYR A 48 2.93 -16.96 6.41
C TYR A 48 2.14 -17.14 5.11
N LEU A 49 2.72 -17.83 4.11
CA LEU A 49 2.01 -18.06 2.85
C LEU A 49 0.77 -18.94 3.03
N GLU A 50 0.83 -19.96 3.88
CA GLU A 50 -0.33 -20.79 4.21
C GLU A 50 -1.43 -19.95 4.89
N ARG A 51 -1.06 -19.13 5.87
CA ARG A 51 -1.98 -18.17 6.51
C ARG A 51 -2.55 -17.17 5.52
N TYR A 52 -1.74 -16.67 4.59
CA TYR A 52 -2.17 -15.74 3.55
C TYR A 52 -3.18 -16.37 2.58
N GLU A 53 -3.02 -17.65 2.25
CA GLU A 53 -3.99 -18.37 1.42
C GLU A 53 -5.35 -18.54 2.11
N LEU A 54 -5.36 -18.64 3.45
CA LEU A 54 -6.56 -18.86 4.24
C LEU A 54 -7.27 -17.56 4.69
N TYR A 55 -6.49 -16.54 5.07
CA TYR A 55 -6.97 -15.31 5.72
C TYR A 55 -6.48 -14.01 5.07
N GLY A 56 -5.66 -14.09 4.01
CA GLY A 56 -5.06 -12.92 3.35
C GLY A 56 -6.01 -12.11 2.45
N GLU A 57 -7.32 -12.39 2.46
CA GLU A 57 -8.28 -11.65 1.64
C GLU A 57 -8.26 -10.15 2.01
N GLY A 58 -8.01 -9.31 0.99
CA GLY A 58 -7.90 -7.86 1.17
C GLY A 58 -6.52 -7.36 1.63
N ARG A 59 -5.54 -8.25 1.84
CA ARG A 59 -4.17 -7.88 2.25
C ARG A 59 -3.17 -8.01 1.09
N PRO A 60 -2.18 -7.10 0.97
CA PRO A 60 -1.11 -7.27 0.00
C PRO A 60 -0.27 -8.49 0.37
N ARG A 61 0.06 -9.34 -0.61
CA ARG A 61 1.00 -10.45 -0.41
C ARG A 61 2.41 -9.89 -0.30
N LEU A 62 3.09 -10.22 0.79
CA LEU A 62 4.48 -9.84 1.03
C LEU A 62 5.43 -10.76 0.27
N SER A 63 6.52 -10.20 -0.24
CA SER A 63 7.68 -10.98 -0.68
C SER A 63 8.49 -11.48 0.54
N PRO A 64 9.36 -12.50 0.38
CA PRO A 64 10.14 -13.03 1.51
C PRO A 64 10.97 -11.93 2.21
N ALA A 65 11.66 -11.10 1.43
CA ALA A 65 12.47 -10.02 1.97
C ALA A 65 11.65 -8.89 2.64
N GLU A 66 10.39 -8.72 2.26
CA GLU A 66 9.49 -7.80 2.96
C GLU A 66 8.97 -8.41 4.26
N PHE A 67 8.64 -9.70 4.25
CA PHE A 67 8.25 -10.43 5.45
C PHE A 67 9.36 -10.36 6.51
N ASP A 68 10.59 -10.75 6.15
CA ASP A 68 11.72 -10.76 7.09
C ASP A 68 11.96 -9.37 7.71
N ARG A 69 11.86 -8.30 6.91
CA ARG A 69 12.04 -6.93 7.41
C ARG A 69 10.94 -6.49 8.36
N LEU A 70 9.69 -6.85 8.06
CA LEU A 70 8.55 -6.47 8.89
C LEU A 70 8.53 -7.29 10.18
N ASP A 71 8.97 -8.55 10.13
CA ASP A 71 9.16 -9.43 11.29
C ASP A 71 10.26 -8.89 12.23
N GLU A 72 11.42 -8.50 11.66
CA GLU A 72 12.47 -7.80 12.40
C GLU A 72 11.95 -6.49 13.04
N GLU A 73 11.11 -5.73 12.32
CA GLU A 73 10.52 -4.49 12.85
C GLU A 73 9.57 -4.74 14.03
N ILE A 74 8.81 -5.85 14.03
CA ILE A 74 8.02 -6.27 15.20
C ILE A 74 8.95 -6.56 16.38
N LEU A 75 10.01 -7.34 16.17
CA LEU A 75 10.95 -7.69 17.23
C LEU A 75 11.61 -6.43 17.83
N ASP A 76 11.97 -5.47 16.99
CA ASP A 76 12.50 -4.17 17.42
C ASP A 76 11.48 -3.40 18.27
N LEU A 77 10.21 -3.33 17.86
CA LEU A 77 9.16 -2.68 18.63
C LEU A 77 8.91 -3.37 19.97
N LEU A 78 8.87 -4.71 20.00
CA LEU A 78 8.72 -5.46 21.25
C LEU A 78 9.94 -5.26 22.17
N ALA A 79 11.15 -5.22 21.61
CA ALA A 79 12.34 -4.88 22.39
C ALA A 79 12.22 -3.49 23.02
N LEU A 80 11.78 -2.48 22.24
CA LEU A 80 11.56 -1.13 22.75
C LEU A 80 10.50 -1.09 23.86
N GLU A 81 9.43 -1.88 23.76
CA GLU A 81 8.43 -2.02 24.82
C GLU A 81 9.08 -2.55 26.11
N THR A 82 9.97 -3.55 26.02
CA THR A 82 10.67 -4.06 27.22
C THR A 82 11.65 -3.07 27.84
N GLU A 83 12.30 -2.24 27.02
CA GLU A 83 13.28 -1.25 27.49
C GLU A 83 12.63 0.01 28.07
N GLN A 84 11.57 0.50 27.41
CA GLN A 84 10.91 1.77 27.74
C GLN A 84 9.65 1.57 28.59
N GLY A 85 9.14 0.35 28.65
CA GLY A 85 7.96 -0.07 29.40
C GLY A 85 6.64 0.14 28.66
N VAL A 86 6.50 1.21 27.88
CA VAL A 86 5.28 1.52 27.11
C VAL A 86 5.65 2.10 25.76
N LEU A 87 5.07 1.54 24.70
CA LEU A 87 5.19 2.08 23.33
C LEU A 87 4.39 3.38 23.18
N SER A 88 4.89 4.28 22.33
CA SER A 88 4.13 5.46 21.91
C SER A 88 2.92 5.05 21.06
N ASP A 89 1.89 5.90 21.02
CA ASP A 89 0.69 5.65 20.21
C ASP A 89 1.03 5.32 18.74
N ASP A 90 2.01 6.02 18.15
CA ASP A 90 2.46 5.78 16.78
C ASP A 90 3.12 4.39 16.63
N GLN A 91 3.91 3.97 17.62
CA GLN A 91 4.54 2.64 17.65
C GLN A 91 3.51 1.53 17.86
N ILE A 92 2.49 1.76 18.69
CA ILE A 92 1.38 0.82 18.89
C ILE A 92 0.60 0.65 17.59
N VAL A 93 0.24 1.75 16.92
CA VAL A 93 -0.44 1.69 15.61
C VAL A 93 0.43 0.96 14.60
N ARG A 94 1.74 1.24 14.58
CA ARG A 94 2.67 0.55 13.69
C ARG A 94 2.73 -0.95 13.99
N LEU A 95 2.83 -1.36 15.25
CA LEU A 95 2.84 -2.76 15.67
C LEU A 95 1.56 -3.49 15.19
N GLN A 96 0.39 -2.88 15.39
CA GLN A 96 -0.89 -3.42 14.92
C GLN A 96 -0.96 -3.55 13.39
N GLU A 97 -0.41 -2.57 12.66
CA GLU A 97 -0.31 -2.67 11.20
C GLU A 97 0.60 -3.82 10.76
N LEU A 98 1.72 -4.03 11.45
CA LEU A 98 2.66 -5.11 11.16
C LEU A 98 2.03 -6.48 11.44
N GLU A 99 1.41 -6.67 12.59
CA GLU A 99 0.65 -7.88 12.94
C GLU A 99 -0.45 -8.17 11.91
N PHE A 100 -1.14 -7.11 11.45
CA PHE A 100 -2.11 -7.24 10.38
C PHE A 100 -1.44 -7.67 9.06
N LEU A 101 -0.32 -7.08 8.65
CA LEU A 101 0.31 -7.46 7.39
C LEU A 101 0.89 -8.88 7.44
N LEU A 102 1.40 -9.31 8.59
CA LEU A 102 2.03 -10.61 8.81
C LEU A 102 1.04 -11.72 9.19
N LEU A 103 -0.25 -11.38 9.37
CA LEU A 103 -1.29 -12.33 9.81
C LEU A 103 -0.92 -13.01 11.14
N ASP A 104 -0.34 -12.21 12.02
CA ASP A 104 0.17 -12.63 13.33
C ASP A 104 -0.67 -12.06 14.47
N SER A 105 -1.98 -12.04 14.25
CA SER A 105 -2.97 -11.60 15.24
C SER A 105 -3.57 -12.86 15.89
N GLU A 106 -3.11 -13.21 17.10
CA GLU A 106 -3.77 -14.21 17.96
C GLU A 106 -5.03 -13.67 18.65
#